data_AF-A0A7S4US25-F1
#
_entry.id   AF-A0A7S4US25-F1
#
_cell.length_a   1.000
_cell.length_b   1.000
_cell.length_c   1.000
_cell.angle_alpha   90.00
_cell.angle_beta   90.00
_cell.angle_gamma   90.00
#
_symmetry.space_group_name_H-M   'P 1'
#
loop_
_entity.id
_entity.type
_entity.pdbx_description
1 polymer ?
#
loop_
_entity_poly.entity_id
_entity_poly.type
_entity_poly.pdbx_seq_one_letter_code
_entity_poly.pdbx_strand_id
1 'polypeptide(L)'
;MAMGGGSYGDGRVHSAGFDTAALWVRSRRERHQLVSLLMLGAAAWSAAVAMAAAFVPSCWPRLPFAAAPSARRPWEAAAPRILPARSAEAAETSEGSTSILPELLELAASAPGGGGEALAARVDADFGKILPEDLSELQMMIGRGDSASERAMAVAAGIQSALDQRMTAAKDAIEDLIENSSGNVNAGIRRCLKSQESPLPILIVLQLNIEQAKSDNDEEKLRALLHINTVINEELEKKVSRVRGLLNKLLRMDDADIRGNLLRHHLTPVQVGVGPDDEDGAPQLSAALVPPGRLASAISQLVSDVDRQLRVAVGEADESRFDMIERIRLVAKEARSVIGDIYGEAEMNTFGADLTPAFTALMSHKASLQEREQASEPPPPSEPLPPSVQA
;
A
#
# COMPACT_ATOMS: atom_id res chain seq x y z
N MET A 1 -9.15 80.86 -0.34
CA MET A 1 -8.19 79.79 -0.68
C MET A 1 -7.76 79.14 0.63
N ALA A 2 -8.33 77.99 0.95
CA ALA A 2 -7.88 77.11 2.02
C ALA A 2 -8.10 75.68 1.52
N MET A 3 -7.01 75.02 1.15
CA MET A 3 -6.95 73.61 0.78
C MET A 3 -6.83 72.80 2.08
N GLY A 4 -7.83 71.97 2.39
CA GLY A 4 -7.78 70.98 3.47
C GLY A 4 -7.70 69.59 2.86
N GLY A 5 -6.53 68.96 2.97
CA GLY A 5 -6.20 67.67 2.37
C GLY A 5 -6.86 66.48 3.06
N GLY A 6 -7.31 65.53 2.24
CA GLY A 6 -7.72 64.20 2.66
C GLY A 6 -6.50 63.31 2.94
N SER A 7 -6.51 62.66 4.10
CA SER A 7 -5.56 61.61 4.47
C SER A 7 -6.21 60.26 4.19
N TYR A 8 -5.72 59.56 3.16
CA TYR A 8 -6.00 58.14 2.94
C TYR A 8 -5.05 57.31 3.81
N GLY A 9 -5.62 56.53 4.73
CA GLY A 9 -4.90 55.56 5.53
C GLY A 9 -4.43 54.39 4.67
N ASP A 10 -3.11 54.23 4.59
CA ASP A 10 -2.41 53.11 3.98
C ASP A 10 -2.50 51.88 4.90
N GLY A 11 -3.39 50.95 4.57
CA GLY A 11 -3.56 49.67 5.25
C GLY A 11 -2.49 48.67 4.80
N ARG A 12 -1.28 48.76 5.36
CA ARG A 12 -0.28 47.70 5.23
C ARG A 12 -0.72 46.46 6.01
N VAL A 13 -1.16 45.45 5.27
CA VAL A 13 -1.27 44.08 5.77
C VAL A 13 0.14 43.53 5.91
N HIS A 14 0.61 43.36 7.14
CA HIS A 14 1.83 42.62 7.43
C HIS A 14 1.59 41.13 7.16
N SER A 15 2.03 40.64 6.00
CA SER A 15 2.24 39.23 5.78
C SER A 15 3.43 38.79 6.62
N ALA A 16 3.18 38.13 7.75
CA ALA A 16 4.20 37.44 8.50
C ALA A 16 4.73 36.29 7.63
N GLY A 17 5.90 36.50 7.02
CA GLY A 17 6.63 35.44 6.34
C GLY A 17 7.04 34.40 7.38
N PHE A 18 6.56 33.18 7.21
CA PHE A 18 6.98 32.02 7.98
C PHE A 18 8.45 31.72 7.67
N ASP A 19 9.33 31.97 8.64
CA ASP A 19 10.76 31.70 8.53
C ASP A 19 11.03 30.20 8.79
N THR A 20 10.67 29.35 7.81
CA THR A 20 10.77 27.88 7.87
C THR A 20 12.19 27.36 7.71
N ALA A 21 13.15 28.19 7.28
CA ALA A 21 14.52 27.79 7.01
C ALA A 21 15.37 27.63 8.29
N ALA A 22 15.07 28.39 9.36
CA ALA A 22 15.91 28.44 10.56
C ALA A 22 15.77 27.21 11.48
N LEU A 23 14.68 26.43 11.37
CA LEU A 23 14.45 25.25 12.20
C LEU A 23 15.12 23.96 11.67
N TRP A 24 15.61 23.96 10.41
CA TRP A 24 16.04 22.73 9.74
C TRP A 24 17.52 22.33 9.98
N VAL A 25 18.36 23.27 10.44
CA VAL A 25 19.79 23.03 10.67
C VAL A 25 20.07 22.20 11.93
N ARG A 26 19.13 22.12 12.88
CA ARG A 26 19.25 21.25 14.08
C ARG A 26 18.92 19.76 13.83
N SER A 27 18.42 19.40 12.66
CA SER A 27 17.75 18.11 12.39
C SER A 27 18.66 16.99 11.82
N ARG A 28 20.00 17.04 11.91
CA ARG A 28 20.83 15.96 11.34
C ARG A 28 20.82 14.68 12.18
N ARG A 29 20.70 14.81 13.52
CA ARG A 29 20.62 13.68 14.46
C ARG A 29 19.20 13.09 14.53
N GLU A 30 18.19 13.93 14.38
CA GLU A 30 16.78 13.53 14.27
C GLU A 30 16.48 12.86 12.93
N ARG A 31 17.15 13.25 11.83
CA ARG A 31 17.05 12.57 10.52
C ARG A 31 17.52 11.12 10.56
N HIS A 32 18.56 10.78 11.31
CA HIS A 32 18.95 9.38 11.50
C HIS A 32 17.91 8.58 12.30
N GLN A 33 17.30 9.18 13.33
CA GLN A 33 16.21 8.52 14.07
C GLN A 33 14.93 8.41 13.23
N LEU A 34 14.61 9.41 12.40
CA LEU A 34 13.50 9.38 11.45
C LEU A 34 13.71 8.37 10.33
N VAL A 35 14.94 8.17 9.83
CA VAL A 35 15.26 7.11 8.86
C VAL A 35 15.14 5.73 9.50
N SER A 36 15.59 5.55 10.75
CA SER A 36 15.34 4.31 11.50
C SER A 36 13.84 4.07 11.78
N LEU A 37 13.08 5.13 12.10
CA LEU A 37 11.62 5.11 12.26
C LEU A 37 10.86 4.96 10.94
N LEU A 38 11.43 5.36 9.81
CA LEU A 38 10.89 5.19 8.45
C LEU A 38 11.19 3.80 7.90
N MET A 39 12.30 3.19 8.26
CA MET A 39 12.63 1.80 7.92
C MET A 39 11.79 0.82 8.75
N LEU A 40 11.69 1.05 10.06
CA LEU A 40 10.72 0.37 10.91
C LEU A 40 9.30 0.73 10.46
N GLY A 41 9.06 1.98 10.07
CA GLY A 41 7.78 2.51 9.63
C GLY A 41 7.31 1.99 8.29
N ALA A 42 8.16 1.69 7.32
CA ALA A 42 7.76 1.16 6.01
C ALA A 42 7.40 -0.34 6.08
N ALA A 43 8.17 -1.12 6.86
CA ALA A 43 7.81 -2.48 7.24
C ALA A 43 6.56 -2.50 8.14
N ALA A 44 6.52 -1.60 9.12
CA ALA A 44 5.35 -1.37 9.97
C ALA A 44 4.20 -0.68 9.23
N TRP A 45 4.35 -0.14 8.02
CA TRP A 45 3.29 0.50 7.24
C TRP A 45 2.71 -0.46 6.21
N SER A 46 3.47 -1.43 5.71
CA SER A 46 2.83 -2.61 5.10
C SER A 46 2.05 -3.40 6.16
N ALA A 47 2.61 -3.54 7.37
CA ALA A 47 1.91 -4.12 8.52
C ALA A 47 0.82 -3.20 9.11
N ALA A 48 0.94 -1.87 9.08
CA ALA A 48 -0.06 -0.92 9.60
C ALA A 48 -1.09 -0.51 8.55
N VAL A 49 -0.83 -0.62 7.25
CA VAL A 49 -1.90 -0.63 6.24
C VAL A 49 -2.65 -1.96 6.32
N ALA A 50 -2.03 -3.04 6.81
CA ALA A 50 -2.71 -4.28 7.18
C ALA A 50 -3.37 -4.24 8.59
N MET A 51 -2.86 -3.47 9.57
CA MET A 51 -3.39 -3.37 10.94
C MET A 51 -4.32 -2.16 11.19
N ALA A 52 -4.05 -0.96 10.66
CA ALA A 52 -4.97 0.19 10.71
C ALA A 52 -6.26 -0.08 9.92
N ALA A 53 -6.16 -0.97 8.93
CA ALA A 53 -7.24 -1.69 8.29
C ALA A 53 -8.09 -2.58 9.21
N ALA A 54 -7.47 -3.16 10.24
CA ALA A 54 -8.10 -4.04 11.23
C ALA A 54 -8.55 -3.27 12.49
N PHE A 55 -8.26 -1.96 12.57
CA PHE A 55 -8.56 -1.12 13.73
C PHE A 55 -9.15 0.24 13.31
N VAL A 56 -10.14 0.22 12.42
CA VAL A 56 -11.15 1.29 12.36
C VAL A 56 -12.27 0.88 13.33
N PRO A 57 -12.39 1.48 14.52
CA PRO A 57 -13.51 1.19 15.41
C PRO A 57 -14.81 1.58 14.70
N SER A 58 -15.72 0.63 14.58
CA SER A 58 -17.03 0.75 13.91
C SER A 58 -18.02 1.67 14.66
N CYS A 59 -17.53 2.61 15.46
CA CYS A 59 -18.31 3.48 16.32
C CYS A 59 -18.31 4.92 15.79
N TRP A 60 -19.01 5.16 14.69
CA TRP A 60 -19.54 6.49 14.38
C TRP A 60 -21.08 6.39 14.32
N PRO A 61 -21.81 7.24 15.07
CA PRO A 61 -23.26 7.17 15.12
C PRO A 61 -23.85 7.55 13.77
N ARG A 62 -24.74 6.68 13.27
CA ARG A 62 -25.58 6.90 12.09
C ARG A 62 -26.53 8.05 12.39
N LEU A 63 -26.18 9.27 11.98
CA LEU A 63 -27.09 10.42 12.08
C LEU A 63 -28.28 10.24 11.12
N PRO A 64 -29.50 10.60 11.54
CA PRO A 64 -30.70 10.46 10.71
C PRO A 64 -30.67 11.49 9.57
N PHE A 65 -30.82 10.98 8.34
CA PHE A 65 -31.01 11.79 7.13
C PHE A 65 -32.39 12.47 7.22
N ALA A 66 -32.41 13.74 7.60
CA ALA A 66 -33.60 14.59 7.47
C ALA A 66 -33.70 15.07 6.01
N ALA A 67 -34.77 14.69 5.33
CA ALA A 67 -35.09 15.13 3.98
C ALA A 67 -35.43 16.64 3.98
N ALA A 68 -34.73 17.41 3.16
CA ALA A 68 -35.07 18.78 2.83
C ALA A 68 -35.07 18.98 1.29
N PRO A 69 -35.91 19.89 0.78
CA PRO A 69 -36.46 19.80 -0.57
C PRO A 69 -35.57 20.36 -1.68
N SER A 70 -35.85 19.87 -2.88
CA SER A 70 -35.21 20.18 -4.14
C SER A 70 -35.35 21.65 -4.56
N ALA A 71 -34.23 22.36 -4.62
CA ALA A 71 -34.10 23.60 -5.37
C ALA A 71 -33.22 23.35 -6.60
N ARG A 72 -33.85 23.20 -7.76
CA ARG A 72 -33.18 23.19 -9.07
C ARG A 72 -32.55 24.57 -9.30
N ARG A 73 -31.25 24.61 -9.62
CA ARG A 73 -30.62 25.77 -10.26
C ARG A 73 -30.04 25.40 -11.62
N PRO A 74 -30.23 26.24 -12.65
CA PRO A 74 -29.80 25.99 -14.03
C PRO A 74 -28.37 26.49 -14.24
N TRP A 75 -27.48 25.64 -14.76
CA TRP A 75 -26.18 26.08 -15.30
C TRP A 75 -25.74 25.26 -16.53
N GLU A 76 -26.67 24.80 -17.37
CA GLU A 76 -26.29 24.36 -18.72
C GLU A 76 -25.60 25.50 -19.49
N ALA A 77 -24.27 25.38 -19.67
CA ALA A 77 -23.58 25.64 -20.94
C ALA A 77 -22.05 25.58 -20.74
N ALA A 78 -21.46 24.40 -20.98
CA ALA A 78 -20.17 24.20 -21.67
C ALA A 78 -19.75 22.74 -21.51
N ALA A 79 -20.11 21.89 -22.46
CA ALA A 79 -19.60 20.52 -22.54
C ALA A 79 -18.12 20.54 -22.95
N PRO A 80 -17.17 20.04 -22.14
CA PRO A 80 -15.82 19.81 -22.60
C PRO A 80 -15.81 18.63 -23.57
N ARG A 81 -15.16 18.82 -24.73
CA ARG A 81 -14.87 17.77 -25.71
C ARG A 81 -14.24 16.56 -25.01
N ILE A 82 -14.95 15.44 -25.02
CA ILE A 82 -14.45 14.13 -24.61
C ILE A 82 -13.43 13.71 -25.67
N LEU A 83 -12.14 13.81 -25.34
CA LEU A 83 -11.11 13.09 -26.07
C LEU A 83 -11.24 11.60 -25.72
N PRO A 84 -11.05 10.68 -26.69
CA PRO A 84 -11.13 9.25 -26.42
C PRO A 84 -10.13 8.89 -25.33
N ALA A 85 -10.64 8.32 -24.23
CA ALA A 85 -9.83 7.71 -23.20
C ALA A 85 -8.98 6.62 -23.85
N ARG A 86 -7.67 6.85 -23.92
CA ARG A 86 -6.69 5.82 -24.24
C ARG A 86 -6.79 4.77 -23.14
N SER A 87 -7.37 3.62 -23.45
CA SER A 87 -7.50 2.47 -22.55
C SER A 87 -6.16 2.20 -21.87
N ALA A 88 -6.13 2.36 -20.56
CA ALA A 88 -4.99 2.03 -19.70
C ALA A 88 -4.98 0.52 -19.38
N GLU A 89 -5.13 -0.32 -20.42
CA GLU A 89 -4.82 -1.75 -20.35
C GLU A 89 -3.38 -1.94 -20.83
N ALA A 90 -2.42 -1.48 -20.04
CA ALA A 90 -1.01 -1.80 -20.23
C ALA A 90 -0.25 -1.47 -18.94
N ALA A 91 -0.23 -2.42 -17.99
CA ALA A 91 0.85 -2.65 -17.01
C ALA A 91 0.38 -3.63 -15.91
N GLU A 92 -0.03 -4.85 -16.27
CA GLU A 92 -0.08 -5.98 -15.33
C GLU A 92 0.80 -7.12 -15.86
N THR A 93 2.02 -6.77 -16.26
CA THR A 93 3.14 -7.72 -16.29
C THR A 93 4.07 -7.29 -15.17
N SER A 94 3.79 -7.80 -13.96
CA SER A 94 4.78 -7.85 -12.89
C SER A 94 5.85 -8.85 -13.33
N GLU A 95 6.68 -8.48 -14.30
CA GLU A 95 7.97 -9.12 -14.53
C GLU A 95 8.70 -9.07 -13.19
N GLY A 96 9.09 -10.25 -12.69
CA GLY A 96 9.61 -10.42 -11.33
C GLY A 96 10.62 -9.33 -11.01
N SER A 97 10.40 -8.61 -9.91
CA SER A 97 11.22 -7.49 -9.48
C SER A 97 12.65 -7.95 -9.26
N THR A 98 13.45 -7.95 -10.32
CA THR A 98 14.89 -8.15 -10.25
C THR A 98 15.45 -6.93 -9.55
N SER A 99 16.12 -7.16 -8.41
CA SER A 99 16.81 -6.10 -7.65
C SER A 99 17.65 -5.25 -8.62
N ILE A 100 17.45 -3.93 -8.58
CA ILE A 100 18.22 -2.97 -9.39
C ILE A 100 19.56 -2.61 -8.74
N LEU A 101 19.77 -3.09 -7.51
CA LEU A 101 20.96 -2.79 -6.72
C LEU A 101 22.29 -3.14 -7.43
N PRO A 102 22.44 -4.29 -8.12
CA PRO A 102 23.68 -4.61 -8.84
C PRO A 102 24.02 -3.57 -9.92
N GLU A 103 23.03 -3.09 -10.68
CA GLU A 103 23.23 -2.06 -11.71
C GLU A 103 23.67 -0.73 -11.08
N LEU A 104 23.06 -0.33 -9.97
CA LEU A 104 23.42 0.89 -9.25
C LEU A 104 24.85 0.82 -8.68
N LEU A 105 25.24 -0.35 -8.16
CA LEU A 105 26.59 -0.59 -7.65
C LEU A 105 27.64 -0.59 -8.77
N GLU A 106 27.30 -1.08 -9.97
CA GLU A 106 28.16 -1.04 -11.15
C GLU A 106 28.35 0.39 -11.67
N LEU A 107 27.26 1.17 -11.73
CA LEU A 107 27.31 2.59 -12.07
C LEU A 107 28.14 3.40 -11.06
N ALA A 108 28.00 3.11 -9.77
CA ALA A 108 28.81 3.71 -8.72
C ALA A 108 30.31 3.37 -8.87
N ALA A 109 30.64 2.18 -9.37
CA ALA A 109 32.02 1.76 -9.62
C ALA A 109 32.65 2.49 -10.82
N SER A 110 31.85 2.79 -11.84
CA SER A 110 32.30 3.38 -13.09
C SER A 110 32.46 4.91 -13.02
N ALA A 111 31.86 5.56 -12.02
CA ALA A 111 31.95 7.01 -11.84
C ALA A 111 33.22 7.40 -11.06
N PRO A 112 34.15 8.18 -11.66
CA PRO A 112 35.28 8.73 -10.92
C PRO A 112 34.77 9.66 -9.82
N GLY A 113 35.02 9.31 -8.55
CA GLY A 113 34.55 10.05 -7.39
C GLY A 113 33.30 9.50 -6.70
N GLY A 114 32.84 8.30 -7.05
CA GLY A 114 31.88 7.56 -6.22
C GLY A 114 30.49 8.18 -6.14
N GLY A 115 29.86 8.47 -7.29
CA GLY A 115 28.45 8.89 -7.33
C GLY A 115 28.17 10.12 -8.20
N GLY A 116 28.66 10.10 -9.44
CA GLY A 116 28.41 11.19 -10.38
C GLY A 116 26.91 11.40 -10.69
N GLU A 117 26.61 12.50 -11.38
CA GLU A 117 25.25 12.91 -11.78
C GLU A 117 24.44 11.79 -12.45
N ALA A 118 25.10 10.90 -13.20
CA ALA A 118 24.47 9.73 -13.82
C ALA A 118 23.90 8.73 -12.79
N LEU A 119 24.58 8.50 -11.66
CA LEU A 119 24.05 7.63 -10.59
C LEU A 119 22.83 8.29 -9.94
N ALA A 120 22.90 9.59 -9.65
CA ALA A 120 21.77 10.32 -9.07
C ALA A 120 20.54 10.29 -9.99
N ALA A 121 20.73 10.53 -11.29
CA ALA A 121 19.66 10.47 -12.28
C ALA A 121 19.06 9.06 -12.40
N ARG A 122 19.89 8.01 -12.36
CA ARG A 122 19.41 6.62 -12.40
C ARG A 122 18.65 6.25 -11.11
N VAL A 123 19.19 6.61 -9.96
CA VAL A 123 18.54 6.37 -8.66
C VAL A 123 17.19 7.07 -8.59
N ASP A 124 17.07 8.30 -9.08
CA ASP A 124 15.78 9.00 -9.12
C ASP A 124 14.82 8.35 -10.12
N ALA A 125 15.28 8.01 -11.33
CA ALA A 125 14.42 7.39 -12.35
C ALA A 125 13.88 6.01 -11.94
N ASP A 126 14.62 5.28 -11.11
CA ASP A 126 14.26 3.93 -10.68
C ASP A 126 13.94 3.84 -9.18
N PHE A 127 13.72 4.97 -8.50
CA PHE A 127 13.49 5.01 -7.05
C PHE A 127 12.30 4.11 -6.63
N GLY A 128 11.25 4.07 -7.44
CA GLY A 128 10.07 3.22 -7.18
C GLY A 128 10.35 1.70 -7.25
N LYS A 129 11.48 1.29 -7.82
CA LYS A 129 11.90 -0.12 -7.94
C LYS A 129 12.83 -0.57 -6.82
N ILE A 130 13.33 0.36 -6.01
CA ILE A 130 14.25 0.05 -4.91
C ILE A 130 13.46 -0.63 -3.81
N LEU A 131 13.82 -1.87 -3.50
CA LEU A 131 13.15 -2.67 -2.48
C LEU A 131 13.77 -2.43 -1.09
N PRO A 132 13.01 -2.62 0.00
CA PRO A 132 13.56 -2.56 1.37
C PRO A 132 14.73 -3.53 1.59
N GLU A 133 14.72 -4.67 0.90
CA GLU A 133 15.80 -5.66 0.91
C GLU A 133 17.09 -5.07 0.32
N ASP A 134 16.99 -4.29 -0.75
CA ASP A 134 18.14 -3.60 -1.36
C ASP A 134 18.78 -2.62 -0.38
N LEU A 135 17.95 -1.91 0.40
CA LEU A 135 18.42 -0.98 1.43
C LEU A 135 19.10 -1.71 2.60
N SER A 136 18.59 -2.88 2.96
CA SER A 136 19.18 -3.73 4.01
C SER A 136 20.51 -4.34 3.54
N GLU A 137 20.57 -4.78 2.28
CA GLU A 137 21.80 -5.28 1.65
C GLU A 137 22.86 -4.18 1.57
N LEU A 138 22.49 -2.97 1.15
CA LEU A 138 23.36 -1.80 1.18
C LEU A 138 23.92 -1.53 2.57
N GLN A 139 23.09 -1.56 3.62
CA GLN A 139 23.55 -1.36 4.99
C GLN A 139 24.54 -2.45 5.44
N MET A 140 24.27 -3.72 5.10
CA MET A 140 25.21 -4.81 5.37
C MET A 140 26.54 -4.63 4.63
N MET A 141 26.51 -4.23 3.36
CA MET A 141 27.72 -3.97 2.57
C MET A 141 28.53 -2.81 3.16
N ILE A 142 27.87 -1.74 3.60
CA ILE A 142 28.52 -0.61 4.26
C ILE A 142 29.24 -1.06 5.53
N GLY A 143 28.58 -1.89 6.35
CA GLY A 143 29.13 -2.40 7.62
C GLY A 143 30.36 -3.30 7.49
N ARG A 144 30.60 -3.93 6.33
CA ARG A 144 31.76 -4.81 6.10
C ARG A 144 33.08 -4.05 5.92
N GLY A 145 33.04 -2.79 5.50
CA GLY A 145 34.24 -1.93 5.40
C GLY A 145 35.18 -2.24 4.22
N ASP A 146 34.79 -3.08 3.27
CA ASP A 146 35.59 -3.41 2.08
C ASP A 146 35.49 -2.33 0.98
N SER A 147 36.18 -2.48 -0.15
CA SER A 147 36.04 -1.59 -1.33
C SER A 147 34.61 -1.58 -1.93
N ALA A 148 33.80 -2.59 -1.60
CA ALA A 148 32.36 -2.59 -1.89
C ALA A 148 31.57 -1.59 -1.02
N SER A 149 32.08 -1.24 0.17
CA SER A 149 31.48 -0.29 1.10
C SER A 149 31.46 1.12 0.51
N GLU A 150 32.52 1.57 -0.15
CA GLU A 150 32.55 2.90 -0.79
C GLU A 150 31.47 3.05 -1.86
N ARG A 151 31.27 2.01 -2.68
CA ARG A 151 30.21 1.98 -3.71
C ARG A 151 28.82 1.93 -3.09
N ALA A 152 28.64 1.13 -2.05
CA ALA A 152 27.37 1.05 -1.33
C ALA A 152 27.04 2.39 -0.64
N MET A 153 28.02 3.09 -0.08
CA MET A 153 27.84 4.43 0.49
C MET A 153 27.44 5.45 -0.57
N ALA A 154 28.04 5.41 -1.77
CA ALA A 154 27.68 6.26 -2.90
C ALA A 154 26.21 6.06 -3.32
N VAL A 155 25.79 4.79 -3.49
CA VAL A 155 24.40 4.45 -3.82
C VAL A 155 23.45 4.90 -2.71
N ALA A 156 23.77 4.61 -1.45
CA ALA A 156 22.96 5.03 -0.30
C ALA A 156 22.81 6.56 -0.22
N ALA A 157 23.89 7.30 -0.50
CA ALA A 157 23.84 8.77 -0.55
C ALA A 157 22.96 9.28 -1.70
N GLY A 158 23.03 8.64 -2.87
CA GLY A 158 22.14 8.93 -4.00
C GLY A 158 20.66 8.69 -3.66
N ILE A 159 20.35 7.57 -3.00
CA ILE A 159 18.99 7.20 -2.57
C ILE A 159 18.48 8.22 -1.55
N GLN A 160 19.30 8.58 -0.56
CA GLN A 160 18.92 9.59 0.43
C GLN A 160 18.65 10.95 -0.21
N SER A 161 19.48 11.37 -1.17
CA SER A 161 19.29 12.62 -1.91
C SER A 161 17.97 12.62 -2.69
N ALA A 162 17.67 11.53 -3.40
CA ALA A 162 16.40 11.38 -4.13
C ALA A 162 15.19 11.39 -3.18
N LEU A 163 15.28 10.72 -2.03
CA LEU A 163 14.24 10.74 -1.00
C LEU A 163 14.02 12.17 -0.46
N ASP A 164 15.08 12.89 -0.12
CA ASP A 164 15.00 14.27 0.40
C ASP A 164 14.35 15.22 -0.63
N GLN A 165 14.69 15.07 -1.92
CA GLN A 165 14.07 15.83 -3.01
C GLN A 165 12.58 15.53 -3.12
N ARG A 166 12.18 14.25 -3.09
CA ARG A 166 10.78 13.83 -3.16
C ARG A 166 9.97 14.26 -1.95
N MET A 167 10.57 14.22 -0.75
CA MET A 167 9.95 14.74 0.48
C MET A 167 9.74 16.26 0.41
N THR A 168 10.70 17.00 -0.15
CA THR A 168 10.56 18.45 -0.37
C THR A 168 9.45 18.76 -1.36
N ALA A 169 9.43 18.09 -2.52
CA ALA A 169 8.37 18.25 -3.51
C ALA A 169 6.98 17.84 -2.98
N ALA A 170 6.91 16.80 -2.13
CA ALA A 170 5.68 16.39 -1.47
C ALA A 170 5.18 17.43 -0.45
N LYS A 171 6.10 18.09 0.26
CA LYS A 171 5.77 19.20 1.16
C LYS A 171 5.18 20.37 0.39
N ASP A 172 5.86 20.82 -0.66
CA ASP A 172 5.39 21.92 -1.50
C ASP A 172 4.01 21.60 -2.09
N ALA A 173 3.81 20.37 -2.56
CA ALA A 173 2.52 19.93 -3.10
C ALA A 173 1.40 19.90 -2.04
N ILE A 174 1.69 19.57 -0.77
CA ILE A 174 0.69 19.61 0.31
C ILE A 174 0.38 21.06 0.70
N GLU A 175 1.40 21.91 0.77
CA GLU A 175 1.23 23.35 1.02
C GLU A 175 0.34 23.98 -0.05
N ASP A 176 0.63 23.71 -1.33
CA ASP A 176 -0.21 24.11 -2.46
C ASP A 176 -1.66 23.62 -2.32
N LEU A 177 -1.89 22.40 -1.84
CA LEU A 177 -3.24 21.85 -1.65
C LEU A 177 -4.01 22.54 -0.51
N ILE A 178 -3.31 22.96 0.54
CA ILE A 178 -3.91 23.68 1.67
C ILE A 178 -4.23 25.12 1.26
N GLU A 179 -3.29 25.81 0.61
CA GLU A 179 -3.46 27.19 0.16
C GLU A 179 -4.55 27.32 -0.91
N ASN A 180 -4.63 26.35 -1.82
CA ASN A 180 -5.64 26.31 -2.88
C ASN A 180 -6.92 25.54 -2.46
N SER A 181 -7.16 25.37 -1.16
CA SER A 181 -8.29 24.60 -0.63
C SER A 181 -9.68 25.15 -0.96
N SER A 182 -9.76 26.42 -1.40
CA SER A 182 -11.00 27.04 -1.90
C SER A 182 -11.43 26.54 -3.30
N GLY A 183 -10.52 25.86 -4.02
CA GLY A 183 -10.77 25.25 -5.32
C GLY A 183 -11.23 23.79 -5.25
N ASN A 184 -11.17 23.10 -6.39
CA ASN A 184 -11.45 21.65 -6.47
C ASN A 184 -10.26 20.85 -5.93
N VAL A 185 -10.14 20.76 -4.60
CA VAL A 185 -9.07 20.02 -3.88
C VAL A 185 -8.89 18.60 -4.43
N ASN A 186 -9.99 17.92 -4.75
CA ASN A 186 -9.97 16.56 -5.31
C ASN A 186 -9.25 16.49 -6.66
N ALA A 187 -9.39 17.51 -7.51
CA ALA A 187 -8.66 17.59 -8.77
C ALA A 187 -7.17 17.86 -8.56
N GLY A 188 -6.83 18.68 -7.56
CA GLY A 188 -5.45 18.91 -7.12
C GLY A 188 -4.78 17.63 -6.63
N ILE A 189 -5.45 16.88 -5.75
CA ILE A 189 -4.98 15.60 -5.22
C ILE A 189 -4.73 14.60 -6.35
N ARG A 190 -5.69 14.45 -7.28
CA ARG A 190 -5.51 13.58 -8.44
C ARG A 190 -4.35 13.99 -9.33
N ARG A 191 -4.09 15.29 -9.48
CA ARG A 191 -2.92 15.79 -10.23
C ARG A 191 -1.63 15.45 -9.49
N CYS A 192 -1.56 15.74 -8.20
CA CYS A 192 -0.43 15.43 -7.33
C CYS A 192 -0.07 13.93 -7.38
N LEU A 193 -1.05 13.05 -7.20
CA LEU A 193 -0.90 11.59 -7.27
C LEU A 193 -0.59 11.04 -8.67
N LYS A 194 -0.75 11.83 -9.73
CA LYS A 194 -0.35 11.46 -11.10
C LYS A 194 1.06 11.93 -11.42
N SER A 195 1.46 13.06 -10.87
CA SER A 195 2.80 13.63 -11.05
C SER A 195 3.86 12.88 -10.24
N GLN A 196 3.47 12.27 -9.12
CA GLN A 196 4.39 11.48 -8.32
C GLN A 196 4.39 10.00 -8.71
N GLU A 197 5.59 9.45 -8.85
CA GLU A 197 5.82 8.02 -9.12
C GLU A 197 5.46 7.15 -7.90
N SER A 198 5.78 7.64 -6.69
CA SER A 198 5.48 6.96 -5.43
C SER A 198 4.62 7.85 -4.53
N PRO A 199 3.50 7.35 -3.97
CA PRO A 199 2.64 8.12 -3.06
C PRO A 199 3.22 8.23 -1.64
N LEU A 200 4.24 7.44 -1.31
CA LEU A 200 4.76 7.30 0.05
C LEU A 200 5.31 8.63 0.63
N PRO A 201 6.11 9.44 -0.10
CA PRO A 201 6.57 10.74 0.40
C PRO A 201 5.41 11.69 0.77
N ILE A 202 4.37 11.79 -0.05
CA ILE A 202 3.16 12.58 0.26
C ILE A 202 2.54 12.11 1.57
N LEU A 203 2.34 10.80 1.73
CA LEU A 203 1.66 10.27 2.90
C LEU A 203 2.47 10.50 4.19
N ILE A 204 3.79 10.39 4.14
CA ILE A 204 4.66 10.68 5.28
C ILE A 204 4.56 12.16 5.65
N VAL A 205 4.74 13.07 4.68
CA VAL A 205 4.67 14.51 4.96
C VAL A 205 3.28 14.92 5.46
N LEU A 206 2.23 14.32 4.91
CA LEU A 206 0.86 14.54 5.36
C LEU A 206 0.66 14.12 6.82
N GLN A 207 1.16 12.94 7.20
CA GLN A 207 1.06 12.45 8.57
C GLN A 207 1.84 13.32 9.55
N LEU A 208 3.07 13.73 9.19
CA LEU A 208 3.86 14.67 9.99
C LEU A 208 3.14 16.01 10.18
N ASN A 209 2.52 16.52 9.12
CA ASN A 209 1.75 17.77 9.20
C ASN A 209 0.48 17.62 10.06
N ILE A 210 -0.18 16.46 10.05
CA ILE A 210 -1.32 16.15 10.92
C ILE A 210 -0.89 16.14 12.39
N GLU A 211 0.23 15.50 12.70
CA GLU A 211 0.79 15.45 14.05
C GLU A 211 1.20 16.84 14.53
N GLN A 212 1.85 17.62 13.67
CA GLN A 212 2.21 19.00 13.98
C GLN A 212 0.97 19.88 14.24
N ALA A 213 -0.05 19.80 13.38
CA ALA A 213 -1.29 20.56 13.57
C ALA A 213 -2.03 20.18 14.87
N LYS A 214 -1.98 18.91 15.27
CA LYS A 214 -2.49 18.45 16.57
C LYS A 214 -1.70 19.05 17.74
N SER A 215 -0.37 19.06 17.64
CA SER A 215 0.50 19.65 18.68
C SER A 215 0.29 21.16 18.82
N ASP A 216 0.08 21.85 17.70
CA ASP A 216 -0.11 23.30 17.66
C ASP A 216 -1.56 23.73 18.00
N ASN A 217 -2.48 22.77 18.18
CA ASN A 217 -3.92 22.97 18.35
C ASN A 217 -4.55 23.79 17.22
N ASP A 218 -4.07 23.63 15.98
CA ASP A 218 -4.65 24.27 14.79
C ASP A 218 -5.76 23.37 14.21
N GLU A 219 -6.98 23.56 14.69
CA GLU A 219 -8.14 22.76 14.30
C GLU A 219 -8.51 22.89 12.82
N GLU A 220 -8.32 24.07 12.23
CA GLU A 220 -8.68 24.34 10.84
C GLU A 220 -7.73 23.61 9.89
N LYS A 221 -6.43 23.74 10.13
CA LYS A 221 -5.40 23.00 9.39
C LYS A 221 -5.54 21.50 9.58
N LEU A 222 -5.81 21.04 10.81
CA LEU A 222 -6.05 19.63 11.08
C LEU A 222 -7.24 19.08 10.28
N ARG A 223 -8.37 19.81 10.24
CA ARG A 223 -9.55 19.41 9.46
C ARG A 223 -9.24 19.31 7.96
N ALA A 224 -8.51 20.29 7.42
CA ALA A 224 -8.11 20.29 6.00
C ALA A 224 -7.18 19.10 5.68
N LEU A 225 -6.16 18.86 6.50
CA LEU A 225 -5.22 17.75 6.31
C LEU A 225 -5.90 16.39 6.43
N LEU A 226 -6.83 16.21 7.38
CA LEU A 226 -7.61 14.98 7.50
C LEU A 226 -8.48 14.74 6.26
N HIS A 227 -9.11 15.79 5.72
CA HIS A 227 -9.88 15.68 4.49
C HIS A 227 -9.00 15.27 3.30
N ILE A 228 -7.83 15.91 3.14
CA ILE A 228 -6.84 15.55 2.11
C ILE A 228 -6.42 14.09 2.26
N ASN A 229 -6.15 13.64 3.49
CA ASN A 229 -5.78 12.26 3.78
C ASN A 229 -6.87 11.26 3.37
N THR A 230 -8.13 11.53 3.70
CA THR A 230 -9.25 10.68 3.28
C THR A 230 -9.33 10.59 1.75
N VAL A 231 -9.28 11.72 1.05
CA VAL A 231 -9.39 11.75 -0.42
C VAL A 231 -8.19 11.07 -1.10
N ILE A 232 -6.97 11.25 -0.58
CA ILE A 232 -5.79 10.54 -1.08
C ILE A 232 -6.01 9.03 -0.94
N ASN A 233 -6.45 8.56 0.23
CA ASN A 233 -6.70 7.14 0.45
C ASN A 233 -7.78 6.59 -0.49
N GLU A 234 -8.87 7.33 -0.71
CA GLU A 234 -9.91 6.95 -1.70
C GLU A 234 -9.34 6.85 -3.13
N GLU A 235 -8.51 7.80 -3.56
CA GLU A 235 -7.89 7.77 -4.87
C GLU A 235 -6.85 6.65 -5.00
N LEU A 236 -6.13 6.33 -3.93
CA LEU A 236 -5.23 5.18 -3.88
C LEU A 236 -6.00 3.86 -3.94
N GLU A 237 -7.12 3.73 -3.23
CA GLU A 237 -7.99 2.55 -3.30
C GLU A 237 -8.54 2.30 -4.71
N LYS A 238 -8.81 3.37 -5.49
CA LYS A 238 -9.22 3.25 -6.90
C LYS A 238 -8.10 2.71 -7.81
N LYS A 239 -6.83 2.95 -7.45
CA LYS A 239 -5.67 2.43 -8.18
C LYS A 239 -5.38 0.96 -7.84
N VAL A 240 -5.85 0.46 -6.70
CA VAL A 240 -5.68 -0.94 -6.33
C VAL A 240 -6.52 -1.81 -7.27
N SER A 241 -5.91 -2.86 -7.83
CA SER A 241 -6.63 -3.81 -8.69
C SER A 241 -7.84 -4.37 -7.93
N ARG A 242 -8.96 -4.59 -8.63
CA ARG A 242 -10.19 -5.10 -7.99
C ARG A 242 -9.94 -6.38 -7.20
N VAL A 243 -9.04 -7.23 -7.69
CA VAL A 243 -8.63 -8.47 -7.04
C VAL A 243 -7.94 -8.21 -5.71
N ARG A 244 -6.96 -7.30 -5.67
CA ARG A 244 -6.23 -6.97 -4.44
C ARG A 244 -7.12 -6.20 -3.45
N GLY A 245 -8.03 -5.37 -3.96
CA GLY A 245 -9.08 -4.73 -3.16
C GLY A 245 -10.04 -5.74 -2.51
N LEU A 246 -10.44 -6.78 -3.25
CA LEU A 246 -11.24 -7.89 -2.71
C LEU A 246 -10.47 -8.66 -1.62
N LEU A 247 -9.21 -9.03 -1.87
CA LEU A 247 -8.38 -9.73 -0.88
C LEU A 247 -8.20 -8.92 0.41
N ASN A 248 -7.91 -7.63 0.29
CA ASN A 248 -7.79 -6.73 1.43
C ASN A 248 -9.09 -6.66 2.25
N LYS A 249 -10.25 -6.69 1.59
CA LYS A 249 -11.55 -6.75 2.28
C LYS A 249 -11.73 -8.08 3.00
N LEU A 250 -11.50 -9.20 2.31
CA LEU A 250 -11.67 -10.54 2.87
C LEU A 250 -10.80 -10.78 4.11
N LEU A 251 -9.54 -10.30 4.09
CA LEU A 251 -8.61 -10.48 5.22
C LEU A 251 -8.94 -9.63 6.46
N ARG A 252 -9.78 -8.59 6.32
CA ARG A 252 -10.22 -7.74 7.43
C ARG A 252 -11.54 -8.22 8.06
N MET A 253 -12.19 -9.21 7.46
CA MET A 253 -13.49 -9.70 7.90
C MET A 253 -13.29 -11.01 8.66
N ASP A 254 -13.85 -11.11 9.86
CA ASP A 254 -13.76 -12.34 10.67
C ASP A 254 -14.89 -13.32 10.35
N ASP A 255 -16.04 -12.83 9.90
CA ASP A 255 -17.24 -13.62 9.58
C ASP A 255 -17.13 -14.33 8.22
N ALA A 256 -17.12 -15.67 8.26
CA ALA A 256 -17.02 -16.53 7.09
C ALA A 256 -18.24 -16.44 6.15
N ASP A 257 -19.45 -16.23 6.69
CA ASP A 257 -20.66 -16.15 5.88
C ASP A 257 -20.66 -14.86 5.05
N ILE A 258 -20.22 -13.76 5.65
CA ILE A 258 -20.09 -12.48 4.94
C ILE A 258 -18.97 -12.56 3.89
N ARG A 259 -17.83 -13.19 4.20
CA ARG A 259 -16.77 -13.45 3.20
C ARG A 259 -17.28 -14.30 2.04
N GLY A 260 -18.02 -15.36 2.31
CA GLY A 260 -18.64 -16.22 1.29
C GLY A 260 -19.60 -15.47 0.37
N ASN A 261 -20.44 -14.59 0.92
CA ASN A 261 -21.34 -13.73 0.13
C ASN A 261 -20.56 -12.73 -0.75
N LEU A 262 -19.50 -12.14 -0.21
CA LEU A 262 -18.64 -11.22 -0.95
C LEU A 262 -17.90 -11.93 -2.10
N LEU A 263 -17.39 -13.13 -1.84
CA LEU A 263 -16.74 -13.99 -2.82
C LEU A 263 -17.73 -14.35 -3.94
N ARG A 264 -18.94 -14.81 -3.61
CA ARG A 264 -19.99 -15.11 -4.61
C ARG A 264 -20.27 -13.91 -5.50
N HIS A 265 -20.49 -12.73 -4.91
CA HIS A 265 -20.74 -11.51 -5.68
C HIS A 265 -19.63 -11.18 -6.70
N HIS A 266 -18.36 -11.39 -6.35
CA HIS A 266 -17.24 -11.05 -7.24
C HIS A 266 -16.88 -12.16 -8.24
N LEU A 267 -17.15 -13.41 -7.87
CA LEU A 267 -16.82 -14.60 -8.66
C LEU A 267 -17.96 -15.04 -9.58
N THR A 268 -19.21 -14.68 -9.31
CA THR A 268 -20.34 -15.01 -10.18
C THR A 268 -20.21 -14.24 -11.51
N PRO A 269 -20.23 -14.94 -12.66
CA PRO A 269 -20.26 -14.28 -13.96
C PRO A 269 -21.50 -13.39 -14.08
N VAL A 270 -21.29 -12.11 -14.40
CA VAL A 270 -22.39 -11.18 -14.69
C VAL A 270 -22.58 -11.14 -16.19
N GLN A 271 -23.81 -11.37 -16.66
CA GLN A 271 -24.16 -11.17 -18.05
C GLN A 271 -24.14 -9.68 -18.35
N VAL A 272 -23.18 -9.23 -19.16
CA VAL A 272 -23.18 -7.87 -19.68
C VAL A 272 -24.09 -7.87 -20.89
N GLY A 273 -25.31 -7.35 -20.74
CA GLY A 273 -26.25 -7.25 -21.85
C GLY A 273 -25.63 -6.45 -22.98
N VAL A 274 -25.50 -7.06 -24.16
CA VAL A 274 -25.24 -6.35 -25.41
C VAL A 274 -26.45 -5.44 -25.64
N GLY A 275 -26.21 -4.18 -26.01
CA GLY A 275 -27.27 -3.20 -26.21
C GLY A 275 -28.34 -3.70 -27.20
N PRO A 276 -29.58 -3.21 -27.11
CA PRO A 276 -30.74 -3.76 -27.83
C PRO A 276 -30.71 -3.64 -29.37
N ASP A 277 -29.63 -3.16 -29.98
CA ASP A 277 -29.55 -2.91 -31.44
C ASP A 277 -28.73 -3.95 -32.23
N ASP A 278 -28.10 -4.93 -31.57
CA ASP A 278 -27.36 -5.99 -32.28
C ASP A 278 -28.24 -7.24 -32.45
N GLU A 279 -29.10 -7.24 -33.48
CA GLU A 279 -29.98 -8.37 -33.87
C GLU A 279 -29.23 -9.62 -34.40
N ASP A 280 -27.90 -9.59 -34.49
CA ASP A 280 -27.10 -10.69 -35.05
C ASP A 280 -26.32 -11.46 -33.97
N GLY A 281 -27.00 -12.38 -33.27
CA GLY A 281 -26.44 -13.64 -32.74
C GLY A 281 -25.12 -13.62 -31.94
N ALA A 282 -24.66 -12.47 -31.44
CA ALA A 282 -23.37 -12.35 -30.79
C ALA A 282 -23.38 -13.14 -29.46
N PRO A 283 -22.35 -13.96 -29.18
CA PRO A 283 -22.28 -14.73 -27.96
C PRO A 283 -22.30 -13.78 -26.75
N GLN A 284 -23.25 -13.99 -25.84
CA GLN A 284 -23.32 -13.27 -24.58
C GLN A 284 -21.98 -13.40 -23.83
N LEU A 285 -21.27 -12.29 -23.68
CA LEU A 285 -20.06 -12.23 -22.89
C LEU A 285 -20.45 -12.18 -21.42
N SER A 286 -20.33 -13.31 -20.73
CA SER A 286 -20.38 -13.36 -19.27
C SER A 286 -18.97 -13.19 -18.73
N ALA A 287 -18.78 -12.19 -17.87
CA ALA A 287 -17.50 -11.95 -17.21
C ALA A 287 -17.73 -11.75 -15.72
N ALA A 288 -17.01 -12.53 -14.91
CA ALA A 288 -16.95 -12.28 -13.47
C ALA A 288 -16.14 -11.00 -13.21
N LEU A 289 -16.47 -10.28 -12.11
CA LEU A 289 -15.69 -9.11 -11.72
C LEU A 289 -14.23 -9.49 -11.41
N VAL A 290 -14.03 -10.69 -10.88
CA VAL A 290 -12.73 -11.28 -10.59
C VAL A 290 -12.71 -12.72 -11.10
N PRO A 291 -12.00 -13.03 -12.20
CA PRO A 291 -11.83 -14.41 -12.67
C PRO A 291 -11.05 -15.27 -11.67
N PRO A 292 -11.37 -16.57 -11.51
CA PRO A 292 -10.67 -17.48 -10.59
C PRO A 292 -9.15 -17.50 -10.76
N GLY A 293 -8.66 -17.55 -11.99
CA GLY A 293 -7.22 -17.55 -12.27
C GLY A 293 -6.51 -16.27 -11.84
N ARG A 294 -7.16 -15.10 -12.00
CA ARG A 294 -6.61 -13.83 -11.50
C ARG A 294 -6.59 -13.79 -9.97
N LEU A 295 -7.61 -14.35 -9.32
CA LEU A 295 -7.64 -14.47 -7.86
C LEU A 295 -6.52 -15.39 -7.35
N ALA A 296 -6.29 -16.54 -7.98
CA ALA A 296 -5.22 -17.46 -7.61
C ALA A 296 -3.84 -16.79 -7.71
N SER A 297 -3.57 -16.12 -8.85
CA SER A 297 -2.32 -15.38 -9.04
C SER A 297 -2.11 -14.29 -7.99
N ALA A 298 -3.15 -13.51 -7.66
CA ALA A 298 -3.07 -12.46 -6.67
C ALA A 298 -2.86 -12.99 -5.25
N ILE A 299 -3.47 -14.13 -4.89
CA ILE A 299 -3.23 -14.80 -3.59
C ILE A 299 -1.79 -15.29 -3.52
N SER A 300 -1.27 -15.95 -4.57
CA SER A 300 0.12 -16.42 -4.60
C SER A 300 1.12 -15.28 -4.46
N GLN A 301 0.88 -14.15 -5.16
CA GLN A 301 1.69 -12.93 -5.01
C GLN A 301 1.60 -12.37 -3.59
N LEU A 302 0.40 -12.30 -3.01
CA LEU A 302 0.21 -11.79 -1.65
C LEU A 302 0.92 -12.64 -0.60
N VAL A 303 0.87 -13.97 -0.73
CA VAL A 303 1.61 -14.88 0.17
C VAL A 303 3.11 -14.63 0.03
N SER A 304 3.64 -14.52 -1.19
CA SER A 304 5.06 -14.22 -1.41
C SER A 304 5.46 -12.86 -0.83
N ASP A 305 4.63 -11.83 -1.00
CA ASP A 305 4.88 -10.48 -0.48
C ASP A 305 4.92 -10.48 1.05
N VAL A 306 3.91 -11.10 1.69
CA VAL A 306 3.80 -11.18 3.16
C VAL A 306 4.94 -12.02 3.74
N ASP A 307 5.24 -13.16 3.13
CA ASP A 307 6.32 -14.05 3.55
C ASP A 307 7.67 -13.34 3.53
N ARG A 308 7.95 -12.61 2.44
CA ARG A 308 9.16 -11.80 2.28
C ARG A 308 9.22 -10.68 3.32
N GLN A 309 8.16 -9.88 3.46
CA GLN A 309 8.11 -8.74 4.38
C GLN A 309 8.28 -9.15 5.84
N LEU A 310 7.57 -10.20 6.28
CA LEU A 310 7.64 -10.66 7.67
C LEU A 310 8.97 -11.36 7.98
N ARG A 311 9.54 -12.11 7.02
CA ARG A 311 10.87 -12.69 7.19
C ARG A 311 11.93 -11.62 7.48
N VAL A 312 11.86 -10.46 6.81
CA VAL A 312 12.77 -9.33 7.05
C VAL A 312 12.49 -8.64 8.39
N ALA A 313 11.21 -8.46 8.74
CA ALA A 313 10.82 -7.68 9.92
C ALA A 313 10.99 -8.41 11.25
N VAL A 314 10.56 -9.69 11.33
CA VAL A 314 10.51 -10.47 12.57
C VAL A 314 11.50 -11.65 12.59
N GLY A 315 12.06 -12.01 11.43
CA GLY A 315 12.98 -13.13 11.28
C GLY A 315 12.34 -14.37 10.65
N GLU A 316 13.16 -15.38 10.37
CA GLU A 316 12.74 -16.54 9.57
C GLU A 316 11.81 -17.51 10.32
N ALA A 317 12.00 -17.69 11.62
CA ALA A 317 11.32 -18.69 12.44
C ALA A 317 10.17 -18.12 13.29
N ASP A 318 9.73 -16.89 13.03
CA ASP A 318 8.68 -16.24 13.82
C ASP A 318 7.29 -16.83 13.51
N GLU A 319 6.51 -17.16 14.54
CA GLU A 319 5.19 -17.77 14.40
C GLU A 319 4.16 -16.81 13.78
N SER A 320 4.26 -15.51 14.05
CA SER A 320 3.31 -14.51 13.55
C SER A 320 3.32 -14.41 12.02
N ARG A 321 4.47 -14.72 11.39
CA ARG A 321 4.60 -14.89 9.95
C ARG A 321 3.68 -15.99 9.43
N PHE A 322 3.72 -17.16 10.06
CA PHE A 322 2.93 -18.30 9.63
C PHE A 322 1.44 -18.13 9.96
N ASP A 323 1.10 -17.42 11.04
CA ASP A 323 -0.28 -17.07 11.37
C ASP A 323 -0.93 -16.21 10.28
N MET A 324 -0.21 -15.21 9.76
CA MET A 324 -0.72 -14.37 8.68
C MET A 324 -0.89 -15.17 7.38
N ILE A 325 0.06 -16.04 7.04
CA ILE A 325 -0.04 -16.90 5.86
C ILE A 325 -1.20 -17.90 6.02
N GLU A 326 -1.48 -18.40 7.22
CA GLU A 326 -2.64 -19.25 7.49
C GLU A 326 -3.95 -18.49 7.29
N ARG A 327 -4.05 -17.22 7.71
CA ARG A 327 -5.25 -16.39 7.43
C ARG A 327 -5.50 -16.27 5.93
N ILE A 328 -4.45 -16.04 5.13
CA ILE A 328 -4.57 -16.01 3.67
C ILE A 328 -5.02 -17.38 3.12
N ARG A 329 -4.48 -18.48 3.67
CA ARG A 329 -4.89 -19.84 3.32
C ARG A 329 -6.36 -20.13 3.63
N LEU A 330 -6.91 -19.61 4.73
CA LEU A 330 -8.34 -19.76 5.06
C LEU A 330 -9.23 -19.07 4.01
N VAL A 331 -8.91 -17.83 3.64
CA VAL A 331 -9.61 -17.12 2.56
C VAL A 331 -9.51 -17.88 1.24
N ALA A 332 -8.35 -18.47 0.93
CA ALA A 332 -8.17 -19.29 -0.26
C ALA A 332 -9.04 -20.56 -0.27
N LYS A 333 -9.22 -21.23 0.88
CA LYS A 333 -10.12 -22.39 1.01
C LYS A 333 -11.57 -22.02 0.78
N GLU A 334 -12.01 -20.89 1.34
CA GLU A 334 -13.37 -20.37 1.14
C GLU A 334 -13.63 -20.00 -0.32
N ALA A 335 -12.67 -19.30 -0.94
CA ALA A 335 -12.71 -19.00 -2.36
C ALA A 335 -12.79 -20.27 -3.21
N ARG A 336 -12.00 -21.30 -2.89
CA ARG A 336 -12.05 -22.61 -3.57
C ARG A 336 -13.44 -23.24 -3.49
N SER A 337 -14.08 -23.22 -2.31
CA SER A 337 -15.44 -23.74 -2.15
C SER A 337 -16.44 -23.00 -3.02
N VAL A 338 -16.40 -21.66 -3.01
CA VAL A 338 -17.30 -20.82 -3.83
C VAL A 338 -17.06 -21.04 -5.33
N ILE A 339 -15.81 -21.24 -5.75
CA ILE A 339 -15.48 -21.57 -7.14
C ILE A 339 -16.07 -22.94 -7.52
N GLY A 340 -15.98 -23.94 -6.64
CA GLY A 340 -16.62 -25.24 -6.85
C GLY A 340 -18.14 -25.14 -7.02
N ASP A 341 -18.79 -24.29 -6.22
CA ASP A 341 -20.24 -24.06 -6.31
C ASP A 341 -20.66 -23.40 -7.63
N ILE A 342 -19.85 -22.46 -8.16
CA ILE A 342 -20.22 -21.64 -9.33
C ILE A 342 -19.75 -22.26 -10.65
N TYR A 343 -18.52 -22.77 -10.69
CA TYR A 343 -17.85 -23.22 -11.92
C TYR A 343 -17.75 -24.75 -12.02
N GLY A 344 -17.80 -25.45 -10.89
CA GLY A 344 -17.68 -26.91 -10.83
C GLY A 344 -16.31 -27.39 -10.33
N GLU A 345 -16.18 -28.72 -10.25
CA GLU A 345 -15.03 -29.38 -9.64
C GLU A 345 -13.71 -29.18 -10.41
N ALA A 346 -13.77 -29.07 -11.75
CA ALA A 346 -12.58 -28.90 -12.58
C ALA A 346 -11.86 -27.59 -12.25
N GLU A 347 -12.56 -26.46 -12.29
CA GLU A 347 -12.05 -25.14 -11.96
C GLU A 347 -11.64 -25.03 -10.50
N MET A 348 -12.37 -25.67 -9.59
CA MET A 348 -12.01 -25.78 -8.17
C MET A 348 -10.64 -26.46 -7.98
N ASN A 349 -10.38 -27.52 -8.75
CA ASN A 349 -9.13 -28.28 -8.68
C ASN A 349 -7.98 -27.52 -9.32
N THR A 350 -8.19 -26.87 -10.47
CA THR A 350 -7.19 -25.98 -11.08
C THR A 350 -6.81 -24.85 -10.13
N PHE A 351 -7.78 -24.16 -9.54
CA PHE A 351 -7.53 -23.10 -8.55
C PHE A 351 -6.72 -23.60 -7.35
N GLY A 352 -7.03 -24.79 -6.83
CA GLY A 352 -6.27 -25.40 -5.74
C GLY A 352 -4.84 -25.78 -6.14
N ALA A 353 -4.64 -26.30 -7.35
CA ALA A 353 -3.33 -26.65 -7.87
C ALA A 353 -2.44 -25.42 -8.03
N ASP A 354 -2.97 -24.33 -8.58
CA ASP A 354 -2.24 -23.07 -8.80
C ASP A 354 -1.75 -22.43 -7.49
N LEU A 355 -2.49 -22.62 -6.38
CA LEU A 355 -2.14 -22.09 -5.07
C LEU A 355 -1.21 -22.98 -4.25
N THR A 356 -1.10 -24.26 -4.58
CA THR A 356 -0.32 -25.23 -3.79
C THR A 356 1.14 -24.81 -3.61
N PRO A 357 1.88 -24.33 -4.64
CA PRO A 357 3.26 -23.89 -4.48
C PRO A 357 3.43 -22.76 -3.46
N ALA A 358 2.50 -21.81 -3.43
CA ALA A 358 2.57 -20.62 -2.56
C ALA A 358 2.52 -20.98 -1.06
N PHE A 359 1.83 -22.07 -0.69
CA PHE A 359 1.67 -22.48 0.71
C PHE A 359 2.66 -23.57 1.17
N THR A 360 3.62 -23.97 0.33
CA THR A 360 4.57 -25.05 0.67
C THR A 360 5.34 -24.76 1.97
N ALA A 361 5.84 -23.53 2.13
CA ALA A 361 6.59 -23.13 3.34
C ALA A 361 5.76 -23.28 4.62
N LEU A 362 4.49 -22.87 4.58
CA LEU A 362 3.56 -22.99 5.70
C LEU A 362 3.27 -24.46 6.03
N MET A 363 3.12 -25.32 5.01
CA MET A 363 2.87 -26.75 5.22
C MET A 363 4.07 -27.45 5.86
N SER A 364 5.29 -27.13 5.42
CA SER A 364 6.51 -27.63 6.05
C SER A 364 6.66 -27.17 7.50
N HIS A 365 6.33 -25.91 7.79
CA HIS A 365 6.34 -25.39 9.17
C HIS A 365 5.35 -26.16 10.06
N LYS A 366 4.11 -26.36 9.61
CA LYS A 366 3.10 -27.12 10.36
C LYS A 366 3.50 -28.57 10.60
N ALA A 367 4.11 -29.23 9.61
CA ALA A 367 4.64 -30.58 9.78
C ALA A 367 5.71 -30.63 10.88
N SER A 368 6.64 -29.66 10.89
CA SER A 368 7.68 -29.59 11.92
C SER A 368 7.13 -29.31 13.33
N LEU A 369 6.06 -28.52 13.46
CA LEU A 369 5.39 -28.29 14.74
C LEU A 369 4.73 -29.58 15.24
N GLN A 370 4.06 -30.32 14.36
CA GLN A 370 3.42 -31.58 14.71
C GLN A 370 4.44 -32.64 15.16
N GLU A 371 5.61 -32.71 14.51
CA GLU A 371 6.71 -33.59 14.92
C GLU A 371 7.26 -33.21 16.31
N ARG A 372 7.38 -31.90 16.60
CA ARG A 372 7.81 -31.41 17.93
C ARG A 372 6.79 -31.73 19.01
N GLU A 373 5.51 -31.60 18.69
CA GLU A 373 4.42 -31.93 19.61
C GLU A 373 4.44 -33.43 19.94
N GLN A 374 4.52 -34.29 18.91
CA GLN A 374 4.65 -35.74 19.09
C GLN A 374 5.91 -36.16 19.85
N ALA A 375 7.03 -35.44 19.69
CA ALA A 375 8.27 -35.72 20.41
C ALA A 375 8.23 -35.27 21.89
N SER A 376 7.34 -34.33 22.23
CA SER A 376 7.16 -33.82 23.60
C SER A 376 6.07 -34.55 24.38
N GLU A 377 5.21 -35.31 23.69
CA GLU A 377 4.25 -36.19 24.33
C GLU A 377 4.99 -37.32 25.07
N PRO A 378 4.88 -37.41 26.42
CA PRO A 378 5.55 -38.46 27.18
C PRO A 378 5.08 -39.83 26.70
N PRO A 379 5.97 -40.84 26.66
CA PRO A 379 5.59 -42.18 26.22
C PRO A 379 4.39 -42.65 27.06
N PRO A 380 3.40 -43.32 26.42
CA PRO A 380 2.20 -43.76 27.12
C PRO A 380 2.63 -44.59 28.34
N PRO A 381 1.99 -44.38 29.51
CA PRO A 381 2.33 -45.12 30.71
C PRO A 381 2.29 -46.61 30.38
N SER A 382 3.41 -47.31 30.63
CA SER A 382 3.55 -48.73 30.35
C SER A 382 2.34 -49.46 30.91
N GLU A 383 1.49 -50.03 30.03
CA GLU A 383 0.34 -50.80 30.48
C GLU A 383 0.82 -51.84 31.50
N PRO A 384 0.20 -51.92 32.69
CA PRO A 384 0.58 -52.91 33.67
C PRO A 384 0.44 -54.28 33.02
N LEU A 385 1.56 -55.00 32.95
CA LEU A 385 1.61 -56.33 32.36
C LEU A 385 0.43 -57.16 32.92
N PRO A 386 -0.34 -57.83 32.05
CA PRO A 386 -1.47 -58.64 32.52
C PRO A 386 -0.94 -59.64 33.55
N PRO A 387 -1.67 -59.83 34.67
CA PRO A 387 -1.21 -60.74 35.72
C PRO A 387 -0.99 -62.10 35.08
N SER A 388 0.28 -62.53 35.07
CA SER A 388 0.68 -63.84 34.59
C SER A 388 -0.24 -64.87 35.25
N VAL A 389 -1.07 -65.52 34.44
CA VAL A 389 -1.89 -66.65 34.88
C VAL A 389 -0.91 -67.73 35.33
N GLN A 390 -0.65 -67.78 36.64
CA GLN A 390 0.09 -68.86 37.26
C GLN A 390 -0.83 -70.09 37.18
N ALA A 391 -0.47 -71.02 36.28
CA ALA A 391 -1.09 -72.33 36.16
C ALA A 391 -0.47 -73.32 37.16
#